data_AF-A0A8J3XAG7-F1
#
_entry.id   AF-A0A8J3XAG7-F1
#
_cell.length_a   1.000
_cell.length_b   1.000
_cell.length_c   1.000
_cell.angle_alpha   90.00
_cell.angle_beta   90.00
_cell.angle_gamma   90.00
#
_symmetry.space_group_name_H-M   'P 1'
#
loop_
_entity.id
_entity.type
_entity.pdbx_description
1 polymer ?
#
loop_
_entity_poly.entity_id
_entity_poly.type
_entity_poly.pdbx_seq_one_letter_code
_entity_poly.pdbx_strand_id
1 'polypeptide(L)'
;MACADNGQGRANLAWGSLAVVLTLVLCSCSSGADRASPSTGTSPTAIAETTTAATDEPTAPATEEAATETPEIEETVDQPQEKSLVGGSYEVTIKGTTGWADFQRAGTVRILDTISEVGTTNEVNVVDLCLISGFPGAQPEAGAIWFSSNSGCDPGASAANIDLAYVEVDGQTVTVRPDELVAATLGNNFTAGSGLAAGIYAPVSGQMSITVDEGGNLTGSVDIMGYGGAGFGQIRYQAEISGNRV
;
A
#
# COMPACT_ATOMS: atom_id res chain seq x y z
N MET A 1 27.12 -24.38 50.20
CA MET A 1 26.55 -23.45 51.19
C MET A 1 25.73 -22.45 50.39
N ALA A 2 24.42 -22.53 50.53
CA ALA A 2 23.44 -21.76 49.77
C ALA A 2 23.26 -20.37 50.36
N CYS A 3 22.98 -19.39 49.49
CA CYS A 3 22.08 -18.27 49.79
C CYS A 3 21.40 -17.86 48.48
N ALA A 4 20.09 -18.09 48.43
CA ALA A 4 19.17 -17.39 47.55
C ALA A 4 18.87 -16.01 48.16
N ASP A 5 18.59 -15.01 47.32
CA ASP A 5 17.69 -13.94 47.73
C ASP A 5 16.85 -13.42 46.54
N ASN A 6 15.58 -13.23 46.85
CA ASN A 6 14.48 -12.78 46.01
C ASN A 6 14.38 -11.25 46.07
N GLY A 7 13.94 -10.60 45.00
CA GLY A 7 13.66 -9.16 45.07
C GLY A 7 12.89 -8.62 43.88
N GLN A 8 11.58 -8.89 43.87
CA GLN A 8 10.62 -8.25 42.97
C GLN A 8 10.60 -6.72 43.17
N GLY A 9 10.90 -5.96 42.12
CA GLY A 9 10.72 -4.51 42.06
C GLY A 9 9.67 -4.17 41.00
N ARG A 10 8.47 -3.82 41.46
CA ARG A 10 7.35 -3.33 40.65
C ARG A 10 7.72 -2.00 39.96
N ALA A 11 7.65 -1.94 38.63
CA ALA A 11 7.69 -0.68 37.90
C ALA A 11 6.26 -0.13 37.75
N ASN A 12 6.04 1.04 38.34
CA ASN A 12 4.79 1.80 38.27
C ASN A 12 4.59 2.36 36.85
N LEU A 13 3.42 2.07 36.26
CA LEU A 13 2.86 2.76 35.10
C LEU A 13 2.45 4.19 35.53
N ALA A 14 3.22 5.19 35.11
CA ALA A 14 2.82 6.59 35.18
C ALA A 14 2.16 6.99 33.86
N TRP A 15 0.84 7.14 33.88
CA TRP A 15 0.07 7.76 32.80
C TRP A 15 0.27 9.28 32.88
N GLY A 16 1.14 9.81 32.01
CA GLY A 16 1.29 11.24 31.80
C GLY A 16 0.26 11.74 30.80
N SER A 17 -0.83 12.33 31.27
CA SER A 17 -1.76 13.11 30.45
C SER A 17 -1.03 14.36 29.92
N LEU A 18 -0.65 14.35 28.64
CA LEU A 18 -0.11 15.52 27.97
C LEU A 18 -1.26 16.45 27.56
N ALA A 19 -1.50 17.50 28.35
CA ALA A 19 -2.38 18.59 27.95
C ALA A 19 -1.66 19.45 26.91
N VAL A 20 -2.06 19.33 25.64
CA VAL A 20 -1.62 20.21 24.56
C VAL A 20 -2.32 21.56 24.74
N VAL A 21 -1.56 22.57 25.18
CA VAL A 21 -1.98 23.97 25.17
C VAL A 21 -1.88 24.49 23.73
N LEU A 22 -3.01 24.52 23.04
CA LEU A 22 -3.16 25.13 21.72
C LEU A 22 -3.22 26.66 21.88
N THR A 23 -2.10 27.34 21.71
CA THR A 23 -2.05 28.81 21.66
C THR A 23 -2.43 29.28 20.25
N LEU A 24 -3.69 29.67 20.05
CA LEU A 24 -4.12 30.41 18.86
C LEU A 24 -3.52 31.82 18.90
N VAL A 25 -2.56 32.11 18.02
CA VAL A 25 -2.15 33.49 17.70
C VAL A 25 -2.91 33.92 16.45
N LEU A 26 -3.99 34.67 16.66
CA LEU A 26 -4.72 35.38 15.61
C LEU A 26 -3.97 36.68 15.30
N CYS A 27 -3.17 36.70 14.23
CA CYS A 27 -2.74 37.94 13.60
C CYS A 27 -3.70 38.29 12.46
N SER A 28 -4.66 39.16 12.77
CA SER A 28 -5.45 39.90 11.80
C SER A 28 -4.61 41.00 11.18
N CYS A 29 -4.28 40.89 9.89
CA CYS A 29 -3.89 42.04 9.07
C CYS A 29 -4.91 42.20 7.96
N SER A 30 -5.66 43.31 8.04
CA SER A 30 -6.67 43.70 7.07
C SER A 30 -6.07 44.49 5.90
N SER A 31 -6.80 44.41 4.79
CA SER A 31 -7.05 45.46 3.79
C SER A 31 -5.92 45.91 2.86
N GLY A 32 -6.10 45.57 1.58
CA GLY A 32 -5.59 46.29 0.42
C GLY A 32 -6.39 45.91 -0.82
N ALA A 33 -7.36 46.74 -1.18
CA ALA A 33 -8.13 46.66 -2.42
C ALA A 33 -7.23 46.90 -3.64
N ASP A 34 -7.49 46.23 -4.77
CA ASP A 34 -8.03 46.88 -5.98
C ASP A 34 -8.00 45.99 -7.24
N ARG A 35 -8.98 46.30 -8.10
CA ARG A 35 -9.09 46.06 -9.56
C ARG A 35 -9.80 44.81 -10.09
N ALA A 36 -10.93 45.17 -10.70
CA ALA A 36 -11.80 44.43 -11.60
C ALA A 36 -11.13 43.95 -12.89
N SER A 37 -11.65 42.85 -13.45
CA SER A 37 -12.33 42.87 -14.75
C SER A 37 -13.19 41.61 -14.94
N PRO A 38 -14.41 41.73 -15.47
CA PRO A 38 -15.26 40.62 -15.83
C PRO A 38 -14.91 40.14 -17.24
N SER A 39 -14.90 38.82 -17.46
CA SER A 39 -15.10 38.29 -18.81
C SER A 39 -16.13 37.17 -18.78
N THR A 40 -17.05 37.33 -19.70
CA THR A 40 -18.30 36.63 -19.95
C THR A 40 -18.08 35.27 -20.58
N GLY A 41 -18.85 34.29 -20.11
CA GLY A 41 -19.62 33.40 -20.98
C GLY A 41 -18.89 32.21 -21.59
N THR A 42 -19.31 31.01 -21.21
CA THR A 42 -19.72 29.96 -22.15
C THR A 42 -20.67 29.03 -21.41
N SER A 43 -21.92 28.95 -21.89
CA SER A 43 -22.92 27.99 -21.42
C SER A 43 -22.49 26.56 -21.77
N PRO A 44 -22.59 25.58 -20.86
CA PRO A 44 -22.45 24.19 -21.26
C PRO A 44 -23.70 23.73 -22.04
N THR A 45 -23.47 23.31 -23.28
CA THR A 45 -24.41 22.56 -24.10
C THR A 45 -24.69 21.22 -23.43
N ALA A 46 -25.96 20.99 -23.05
CA ALA A 46 -26.46 19.69 -22.66
C ALA A 46 -26.41 18.75 -23.87
N ILE A 47 -25.61 17.68 -23.79
CA ILE A 47 -25.62 16.59 -24.76
C ILE A 47 -26.43 15.45 -24.15
N ALA A 48 -27.43 15.03 -24.93
CA ALA A 48 -28.50 14.14 -24.60
C ALA A 48 -28.04 12.71 -24.24
N GLU A 49 -28.81 12.12 -23.33
CA GLU A 49 -28.86 10.69 -23.03
C GLU A 49 -29.04 9.88 -24.33
N THR A 50 -28.16 8.90 -24.54
CA THR A 50 -28.40 7.83 -25.51
C THR A 50 -28.61 6.54 -24.74
N THR A 51 -29.89 6.19 -24.57
CA THR A 51 -30.36 4.86 -24.23
C THR A 51 -30.12 3.94 -25.42
N THR A 52 -29.32 2.88 -25.26
CA THR A 52 -29.26 1.78 -26.23
C THR A 52 -29.60 0.46 -25.54
N ALA A 53 -30.60 -0.17 -26.15
CA ALA A 53 -31.33 -1.37 -25.79
C ALA A 53 -30.49 -2.59 -25.37
N ALA A 54 -31.06 -3.31 -24.40
CA ALA A 54 -30.80 -4.72 -24.15
C ALA A 54 -31.07 -5.55 -25.42
N THR A 55 -30.13 -6.43 -25.75
CA THR A 55 -30.35 -7.52 -26.70
C THR A 55 -30.30 -8.81 -25.89
N ASP A 56 -31.48 -9.41 -25.73
CA ASP A 56 -31.65 -10.81 -25.32
C ASP A 56 -31.04 -11.71 -26.40
N GLU A 57 -30.12 -12.60 -26.01
CA GLU A 57 -29.70 -13.72 -26.85
C GLU A 57 -30.06 -15.06 -26.16
N PRO A 58 -30.62 -16.04 -26.89
CA PRO A 58 -31.37 -17.14 -26.31
C PRO A 58 -30.50 -18.32 -25.85
N THR A 59 -30.90 -18.88 -24.71
CA THR A 59 -30.51 -20.19 -24.20
C THR A 59 -30.77 -21.31 -25.20
N ALA A 60 -29.74 -22.09 -25.53
CA ALA A 60 -29.85 -23.37 -26.22
C ALA A 60 -29.61 -24.55 -25.24
N PRO A 61 -30.26 -25.70 -25.45
CA PRO A 61 -30.37 -26.77 -24.47
C PRO A 61 -29.13 -27.67 -24.39
N ALA A 62 -28.93 -28.22 -23.19
CA ALA A 62 -27.93 -29.21 -22.83
C ALA A 62 -28.04 -30.48 -23.68
N THR A 63 -26.89 -30.96 -24.17
CA THR A 63 -26.72 -32.31 -24.70
C THR A 63 -26.01 -33.13 -23.62
N GLU A 64 -26.72 -34.15 -23.14
CA GLU A 64 -26.29 -35.12 -22.14
C GLU A 64 -25.60 -36.29 -22.87
N GLU A 65 -24.26 -36.30 -22.89
CA GLU A 65 -23.49 -37.47 -23.31
C GLU A 65 -22.92 -38.17 -22.06
N ALA A 66 -23.42 -39.37 -21.82
CA ALA A 66 -22.91 -40.30 -20.83
C ALA A 66 -21.53 -40.80 -21.26
N ALA A 67 -20.48 -40.33 -20.57
CA ALA A 67 -19.13 -40.85 -20.70
C ALA A 67 -18.85 -41.92 -19.65
N THR A 68 -18.51 -43.11 -20.15
CA THR A 68 -18.07 -44.29 -19.44
C THR A 68 -16.86 -44.00 -18.54
N GLU A 69 -17.05 -44.16 -17.23
CA GLU A 69 -16.00 -44.08 -16.22
C GLU A 69 -14.96 -45.19 -16.42
N THR A 70 -13.75 -44.81 -16.81
CA THR A 70 -12.57 -45.67 -16.72
C THR A 70 -11.92 -45.36 -15.37
N PRO A 71 -11.64 -46.36 -14.51
CA PRO A 71 -10.98 -46.12 -13.23
C PRO A 71 -9.54 -45.67 -13.49
N GLU A 72 -9.31 -44.36 -13.40
CA GLU A 72 -8.00 -43.74 -13.45
C GLU A 72 -7.30 -44.03 -12.11
N ILE A 73 -6.14 -44.67 -12.20
CA ILE A 73 -5.32 -45.02 -11.05
C ILE A 73 -4.68 -43.71 -10.60
N GLU A 74 -5.19 -43.14 -9.51
CA GLU A 74 -4.62 -41.92 -8.90
C GLU A 74 -3.19 -42.22 -8.41
N GLU A 75 -2.21 -42.00 -9.28
CA GLU A 75 -0.83 -41.80 -8.84
C GLU A 75 -0.84 -40.57 -7.93
N THR A 76 -0.67 -40.80 -6.63
CA THR A 76 -0.40 -39.76 -5.65
C THR A 76 0.97 -39.17 -5.99
N VAL A 77 1.00 -38.21 -6.92
CA VAL A 77 2.16 -37.38 -7.19
C VAL A 77 2.40 -36.58 -5.92
N ASP A 78 3.49 -36.90 -5.25
CA ASP A 78 4.02 -36.19 -4.09
C ASP A 78 4.33 -34.76 -4.55
N GLN A 79 3.32 -33.90 -4.55
CA GLN A 79 3.48 -32.51 -4.94
C GLN A 79 4.44 -31.89 -3.92
N PRO A 80 5.53 -31.24 -4.36
CA PRO A 80 6.44 -30.57 -3.45
C PRO A 80 5.59 -29.63 -2.61
N GLN A 81 5.59 -29.84 -1.29
CA GLN A 81 4.91 -28.94 -0.35
C GLN A 81 5.51 -27.55 -0.56
N GLU A 82 4.81 -26.72 -1.33
CA GLU A 82 5.12 -25.32 -1.44
C GLU A 82 5.10 -24.76 -0.02
N LYS A 83 6.25 -24.26 0.42
CA LYS A 83 6.36 -23.61 1.73
C LYS A 83 5.37 -22.45 1.72
N SER A 84 4.23 -22.63 2.38
CA SER A 84 3.23 -21.59 2.55
C SER A 84 3.91 -20.37 3.17
N LEU A 85 3.85 -19.25 2.45
CA LEU A 85 4.35 -17.98 2.96
C LEU A 85 3.59 -17.66 4.25
N VAL A 86 4.33 -17.40 5.33
CA VAL A 86 3.71 -17.18 6.63
C VAL A 86 3.16 -15.75 6.64
N GLY A 87 1.85 -15.60 6.42
CA GLY A 87 1.16 -14.34 6.63
C GLY A 87 1.39 -13.79 8.05
N GLY A 88 1.38 -12.47 8.22
CA GLY A 88 1.67 -11.85 9.52
C GLY A 88 1.93 -10.35 9.45
N SER A 89 2.13 -9.76 10.63
CA SER A 89 2.53 -8.36 10.80
C SER A 89 3.96 -8.29 11.29
N TYR A 90 4.69 -7.27 10.84
CA TYR A 90 6.10 -7.07 11.13
C TYR A 90 6.35 -5.60 11.46
N GLU A 91 7.08 -5.35 12.53
CA GLU A 91 7.67 -4.04 12.80
C GLU A 91 9.01 -3.96 12.09
N VAL A 92 9.17 -2.93 11.25
CA VAL A 92 10.34 -2.79 10.38
C VAL A 92 11.07 -1.47 10.58
N THR A 93 12.37 -1.51 10.36
CA THR A 93 13.20 -0.33 10.08
C THR A 93 13.43 -0.25 8.58
N ILE A 94 13.19 0.94 8.02
CA ILE A 94 13.39 1.26 6.62
C ILE A 94 14.52 2.29 6.55
N LYS A 95 15.57 2.00 5.77
CA LYS A 95 16.71 2.90 5.63
C LYS A 95 17.05 3.05 4.16
N GLY A 96 17.16 4.29 3.69
CA GLY A 96 17.34 4.52 2.28
C GLY A 96 17.49 5.98 1.89
N THR A 97 17.24 6.24 0.62
CA THR A 97 17.30 7.55 -0.02
C THR A 97 16.04 7.76 -0.86
N THR A 98 15.47 8.97 -0.82
CA THR A 98 14.39 9.38 -1.71
C THR A 98 14.82 10.64 -2.44
N GLY A 99 15.15 10.50 -3.73
CA GLY A 99 15.79 11.53 -4.53
C GLY A 99 17.13 11.96 -3.95
N TRP A 100 17.14 13.07 -3.21
CA TRP A 100 18.34 13.67 -2.60
C TRP A 100 18.36 13.55 -1.07
N ALA A 101 17.32 13.01 -0.45
CA ALA A 101 17.20 12.96 1.01
C ALA A 101 17.46 11.54 1.52
N ASP A 102 18.47 11.38 2.35
CA ASP A 102 18.68 10.17 3.15
C ASP A 102 17.63 10.11 4.27
N PHE A 103 17.17 8.91 4.60
CA PHE A 103 16.22 8.71 5.69
C PHE A 103 16.42 7.37 6.41
N GLN A 104 15.93 7.34 7.65
CA GLN A 104 15.71 6.12 8.41
C GLN A 104 14.40 6.25 9.17
N ARG A 105 13.50 5.29 9.03
CA ARG A 105 12.15 5.34 9.61
C ARG A 105 11.74 3.98 10.18
N ALA A 106 10.83 4.02 11.14
CA ALA A 106 10.06 2.85 11.53
C ALA A 106 8.83 2.72 10.63
N GLY A 107 8.36 1.50 10.43
CA GLY A 107 7.15 1.20 9.67
C GLY A 107 6.59 -0.16 10.05
N THR A 108 5.55 -0.55 9.33
CA THR A 108 4.96 -1.88 9.43
C THR A 108 4.91 -2.52 8.06
N VAL A 109 5.18 -3.82 8.02
CA VAL A 109 4.86 -4.68 6.87
C VAL A 109 3.77 -5.65 7.31
N ARG A 110 2.74 -5.82 6.49
CA ARG A 110 1.72 -6.86 6.68
C ARG A 110 1.68 -7.73 5.43
N ILE A 111 1.71 -9.03 5.63
CA ILE A 111 1.46 -10.04 4.60
C ILE A 111 0.15 -10.71 4.97
N LEU A 112 -0.84 -10.59 4.10
CA LEU A 112 -2.21 -10.99 4.31
C LEU A 112 -2.62 -11.99 3.24
N ASP A 113 -3.64 -12.79 3.54
CA ASP A 113 -4.38 -13.48 2.49
C ASP A 113 -5.02 -12.44 1.56
N THR A 114 -5.28 -12.83 0.32
CA THR A 114 -5.86 -11.97 -0.72
C THR A 114 -7.14 -11.27 -0.24
N ILE A 115 -7.17 -9.94 -0.35
CA ILE A 115 -8.25 -9.05 0.10
C ILE A 115 -9.32 -8.88 -0.99
N SER A 116 -8.94 -8.88 -2.28
CA SER A 116 -9.89 -8.67 -3.38
C SER A 116 -9.46 -9.32 -4.68
N GLU A 117 -10.46 -9.72 -5.45
CA GLU A 117 -10.35 -10.25 -6.82
C GLU A 117 -10.84 -9.22 -7.87
N VAL A 118 -11.21 -8.00 -7.45
CA VAL A 118 -11.99 -7.07 -8.27
C VAL A 118 -11.27 -5.73 -8.45
N GLY A 119 -11.16 -5.25 -9.69
CA GLY A 119 -10.87 -3.83 -9.97
C GLY A 119 -9.74 -3.55 -10.96
N THR A 120 -8.93 -4.55 -11.32
CA THR A 120 -7.85 -4.42 -12.32
C THR A 120 -7.88 -5.62 -13.27
N THR A 121 -7.13 -5.53 -14.37
CA THR A 121 -6.84 -6.66 -15.27
C THR A 121 -5.71 -7.54 -14.75
N ASN A 122 -5.22 -7.26 -13.55
CA ASN A 122 -4.15 -8.00 -12.93
C ASN A 122 -4.76 -9.28 -12.39
N GLU A 123 -4.07 -10.39 -12.59
CA GLU A 123 -4.51 -11.68 -12.04
C GLU A 123 -4.66 -11.57 -10.51
N VAL A 124 -5.47 -12.45 -9.92
CA VAL A 124 -5.69 -12.43 -8.47
C VAL A 124 -4.36 -12.61 -7.75
N ASN A 125 -3.98 -11.61 -6.93
CA ASN A 125 -2.76 -11.68 -6.12
C ASN A 125 -2.85 -12.87 -5.17
N VAL A 126 -1.80 -13.72 -5.12
CA VAL A 126 -1.76 -14.89 -4.23
C VAL A 126 -1.66 -14.53 -2.75
N VAL A 127 -1.14 -13.34 -2.45
CA VAL A 127 -1.09 -12.71 -1.13
C VAL A 127 -1.17 -11.21 -1.31
N ASP A 128 -1.65 -10.49 -0.30
CA ASP A 128 -1.54 -9.04 -0.25
C ASP A 128 -0.43 -8.59 0.69
N LEU A 129 0.34 -7.58 0.26
CA LEU A 129 1.45 -7.03 1.03
C LEU A 129 1.27 -5.53 1.20
N CYS A 130 1.36 -5.07 2.44
CA CYS A 130 1.20 -3.68 2.84
C CYS A 130 2.47 -3.16 3.54
N LEU A 131 3.14 -2.17 2.97
CA LEU A 131 4.21 -1.40 3.63
C LEU A 131 3.68 -0.01 4.00
N ILE A 132 3.72 0.32 5.29
CA ILE A 132 3.26 1.62 5.80
C ILE A 132 4.34 2.23 6.71
N SER A 133 4.78 3.44 6.38
CA SER A 133 5.61 4.28 7.24
C SER A 133 5.21 5.75 7.15
N GLY A 134 4.81 6.32 8.28
CA GLY A 134 4.33 7.71 8.36
C GLY A 134 2.96 7.90 7.69
N PHE A 135 2.69 9.13 7.25
CA PHE A 135 1.45 9.50 6.57
C PHE A 135 1.75 10.52 5.45
N PRO A 136 2.22 10.07 4.27
CA PRO A 136 2.73 10.98 3.24
C PRO A 136 1.69 12.01 2.77
N GLY A 137 0.41 11.64 2.74
CA GLY A 137 -0.69 12.53 2.34
C GLY A 137 -1.06 13.63 3.33
N ALA A 138 -0.81 13.44 4.63
CA ALA A 138 -1.22 14.40 5.68
C ALA A 138 -0.05 15.02 6.45
N GLN A 139 1.03 14.26 6.62
CA GLN A 139 2.26 14.67 7.31
C GLN A 139 3.47 14.26 6.46
N PRO A 140 3.77 15.02 5.40
CA PRO A 140 4.88 14.71 4.51
C PRO A 140 6.22 14.77 5.26
N GLU A 141 6.99 13.69 5.13
CA GLU A 141 8.34 13.56 5.65
C GLU A 141 9.20 12.77 4.66
N ALA A 142 10.50 13.04 4.62
CA ALA A 142 11.41 12.27 3.77
C ALA A 142 11.33 10.76 4.11
N GLY A 143 11.08 9.96 3.07
CA GLY A 143 11.00 8.50 3.18
C GLY A 143 9.67 7.94 3.68
N ALA A 144 8.69 8.80 4.03
CA ALA A 144 7.35 8.32 4.34
C ALA A 144 6.74 7.68 3.09
N ILE A 145 6.11 6.51 3.27
CA ILE A 145 5.64 5.67 2.17
C ILE A 145 4.43 4.85 2.60
N TRP A 146 3.40 4.83 1.75
CA TRP A 146 2.34 3.84 1.74
C TRP A 146 2.44 3.09 0.42
N PHE A 147 2.83 1.82 0.49
CA PHE A 147 3.03 0.97 -0.69
C PHE A 147 2.43 -0.40 -0.44
N SER A 148 1.35 -0.70 -1.16
CA SER A 148 0.49 -1.85 -0.97
C SER A 148 0.09 -2.49 -2.29
N SER A 149 -0.15 -3.80 -2.27
CA SER A 149 -0.80 -4.51 -3.38
C SER A 149 -2.29 -4.22 -3.48
N ASN A 150 -2.98 -3.94 -2.37
CA ASN A 150 -4.41 -3.63 -2.39
C ASN A 150 -4.73 -2.43 -1.50
N SER A 151 -5.64 -1.56 -1.91
CA SER A 151 -6.04 -0.40 -1.11
C SER A 151 -6.76 -0.76 0.20
N GLY A 152 -7.25 -1.99 0.35
CA GLY A 152 -7.74 -2.54 1.63
C GLY A 152 -6.65 -2.76 2.68
N CYS A 153 -5.37 -2.55 2.32
CA CYS A 153 -4.23 -2.59 3.24
C CYS A 153 -4.32 -1.54 4.37
N ASP A 154 -5.02 -0.43 4.14
CA ASP A 154 -5.31 0.58 5.14
C ASP A 154 -6.72 0.37 5.73
N PRO A 155 -6.86 -0.26 6.92
CA PRO A 155 -8.17 -0.52 7.52
C PRO A 155 -8.91 0.75 7.95
N GLY A 156 -8.26 1.92 7.94
CA GLY A 156 -8.87 3.22 8.22
C GLY A 156 -9.33 3.98 6.97
N ALA A 157 -8.76 3.66 5.81
CA ALA A 157 -9.24 4.17 4.54
C ALA A 157 -10.48 3.35 4.16
N SER A 158 -11.64 4.01 4.05
CA SER A 158 -12.83 3.41 3.43
C SER A 158 -12.63 3.27 1.91
N ALA A 159 -11.52 2.69 1.50
CA ALA A 159 -11.17 2.46 0.13
C ALA A 159 -11.94 1.23 -0.36
N ALA A 160 -12.45 1.29 -1.59
CA ALA A 160 -12.80 0.07 -2.31
C ALA A 160 -11.56 -0.85 -2.31
N ASN A 161 -11.71 -2.17 -2.22
CA ASN A 161 -10.58 -3.11 -2.24
C ASN A 161 -10.02 -3.22 -3.67
N ILE A 162 -9.35 -2.16 -4.13
CA ILE A 162 -8.79 -2.02 -5.47
C ILE A 162 -7.38 -2.60 -5.43
N ASP A 163 -7.06 -3.44 -6.41
CA ASP A 163 -5.70 -3.88 -6.63
C ASP A 163 -4.84 -2.73 -7.21
N LEU A 164 -3.67 -2.53 -6.62
CA LEU A 164 -2.77 -1.40 -6.87
C LEU A 164 -1.40 -1.84 -7.42
N ALA A 165 -1.09 -3.14 -7.38
CA ALA A 165 0.21 -3.65 -7.77
C ALA A 165 0.17 -5.16 -8.04
N TYR A 166 1.01 -5.60 -8.97
CA TYR A 166 1.22 -7.01 -9.28
C TYR A 166 2.05 -7.67 -8.17
N VAL A 167 1.62 -8.85 -7.72
CA VAL A 167 2.33 -9.65 -6.72
C VAL A 167 2.85 -10.96 -7.31
N GLU A 168 4.13 -11.25 -7.09
CA GLU A 168 4.77 -12.52 -7.42
C GLU A 168 5.34 -13.14 -6.14
N VAL A 169 5.17 -14.46 -5.98
CA VAL A 169 5.69 -15.20 -4.84
C VAL A 169 6.66 -16.28 -5.33
N ASP A 170 7.86 -16.29 -4.76
CA ASP A 170 8.87 -17.32 -4.97
C ASP A 170 9.38 -17.82 -3.60
N GLY A 171 8.87 -18.97 -3.17
CA GLY A 171 9.18 -19.56 -1.87
C GLY A 171 8.80 -18.65 -0.69
N GLN A 172 9.80 -18.04 -0.05
CA GLN A 172 9.62 -17.13 1.09
C GLN A 172 9.69 -15.65 0.71
N THR A 173 9.82 -15.36 -0.58
CA THR A 173 9.99 -14.02 -1.11
C THR A 173 8.71 -13.55 -1.81
N VAL A 174 8.21 -12.37 -1.41
CA VAL A 174 7.11 -11.67 -2.07
C VAL A 174 7.68 -10.47 -2.80
N THR A 175 7.43 -10.39 -4.11
CA THR A 175 7.77 -9.25 -4.94
C THR A 175 6.51 -8.49 -5.34
N VAL A 176 6.50 -7.18 -5.14
CA VAL A 176 5.38 -6.30 -5.44
C VAL A 176 5.83 -5.23 -6.44
N ARG A 177 5.12 -5.10 -7.56
CA ARG A 177 5.41 -4.10 -8.61
C ARG A 177 4.21 -3.17 -8.80
N PRO A 178 4.40 -1.83 -8.74
CA PRO A 178 3.28 -0.91 -8.92
C PRO A 178 2.60 -1.10 -10.27
N ASP A 179 1.28 -0.97 -10.30
CA ASP A 179 0.53 -0.87 -11.54
C ASP A 179 0.41 0.62 -11.94
N GLU A 180 1.08 0.98 -13.05
CA GLU A 180 1.11 2.35 -13.55
C GLU A 180 -0.27 2.89 -13.97
N LEU A 181 -1.20 2.00 -14.35
CA LEU A 181 -2.53 2.40 -14.81
C LEU A 181 -3.38 2.98 -13.67
N VAL A 182 -3.13 2.54 -12.44
CA VAL A 182 -3.84 2.96 -11.24
C VAL A 182 -3.01 3.88 -10.35
N ALA A 183 -1.75 4.18 -10.71
CA ALA A 183 -0.88 5.09 -9.96
C ALA A 183 -1.51 6.49 -9.76
N ALA A 184 -2.31 6.96 -10.72
CA ALA A 184 -3.01 8.26 -10.64
C ALA A 184 -4.04 8.34 -9.49
N THR A 185 -4.46 7.19 -8.93
CA THR A 185 -5.37 7.15 -7.76
C THR A 185 -4.68 7.59 -6.46
N LEU A 186 -3.33 7.64 -6.45
CA LEU A 186 -2.51 7.86 -5.26
C LEU A 186 -2.77 6.85 -4.13
N GLY A 187 -3.34 5.68 -4.43
CA GLY A 187 -3.50 4.60 -3.45
C GLY A 187 -2.14 4.17 -2.88
N ASN A 188 -1.13 4.14 -3.74
CA ASN A 188 0.28 4.05 -3.36
C ASN A 188 0.95 5.41 -3.51
N ASN A 189 1.69 5.84 -2.48
CA ASN A 189 2.35 7.14 -2.50
C ASN A 189 3.54 7.22 -1.53
N PHE A 190 4.48 8.11 -1.82
CA PHE A 190 5.59 8.43 -0.94
C PHE A 190 6.00 9.91 -1.03
N THR A 191 6.81 10.36 -0.07
CA THR A 191 7.33 11.74 -0.03
C THR A 191 8.85 11.78 0.06
N ALA A 192 9.47 12.67 -0.71
CA ALA A 192 10.92 12.85 -0.75
C ALA A 192 11.44 13.96 0.18
N GLY A 193 10.54 14.79 0.71
CA GLY A 193 10.88 15.90 1.58
C GLY A 193 9.83 16.09 2.66
N SER A 194 10.04 17.10 3.50
CA SER A 194 9.17 17.38 4.64
C SER A 194 8.40 18.69 4.49
N GLY A 195 7.22 18.75 5.11
CA GLY A 195 6.39 19.96 5.18
C GLY A 195 5.29 20.04 4.11
N LEU A 196 4.40 21.02 4.24
CA LEU A 196 3.17 21.11 3.44
C LEU A 196 3.38 21.32 1.93
N ALA A 197 4.58 21.77 1.54
CA ALA A 197 4.95 21.96 0.13
C ALA A 197 5.71 20.76 -0.46
N ALA A 198 5.93 19.70 0.33
CA ALA A 198 6.60 18.50 -0.16
C ALA A 198 5.74 17.80 -1.22
N GLY A 199 6.38 17.38 -2.31
CA GLY A 199 5.72 16.60 -3.35
C GLY A 199 5.35 15.21 -2.85
N ILE A 200 4.14 14.79 -3.19
CA ILE A 200 3.68 13.41 -3.08
C ILE A 200 3.91 12.76 -4.44
N TYR A 201 4.51 11.57 -4.45
CA TYR A 201 4.86 10.84 -5.66
C TYR A 201 4.10 9.52 -5.68
N ALA A 202 3.43 9.24 -6.79
CA ALA A 202 2.84 7.94 -7.08
C ALA A 202 3.91 7.00 -7.66
N PRO A 203 4.14 5.80 -7.10
CA PRO A 203 4.99 4.80 -7.72
C PRO A 203 4.45 4.40 -9.10
N VAL A 204 5.28 4.50 -10.14
CA VAL A 204 4.90 4.16 -11.52
C VAL A 204 5.75 3.02 -12.11
N SER A 205 6.90 2.70 -11.50
CA SER A 205 7.71 1.55 -11.91
C SER A 205 8.67 1.10 -10.80
N GLY A 206 9.37 -0.01 -11.03
CA GLY A 206 10.27 -0.64 -10.07
C GLY A 206 9.59 -1.73 -9.26
N GLN A 207 10.10 -2.02 -8.07
CA GLN A 207 9.54 -3.07 -7.22
C GLN A 207 9.92 -2.93 -5.74
N MET A 208 9.20 -3.68 -4.92
CA MET A 208 9.59 -4.05 -3.56
C MET A 208 9.75 -5.56 -3.51
N SER A 209 10.75 -6.05 -2.77
CA SER A 209 10.94 -7.48 -2.53
C SER A 209 11.15 -7.70 -1.04
N ILE A 210 10.35 -8.58 -0.44
CA ILE A 210 10.42 -8.94 0.98
C ILE A 210 10.62 -10.43 1.12
N THR A 211 11.54 -10.86 1.99
CA THR A 211 11.78 -12.25 2.35
C THR A 211 11.61 -12.44 3.85
N VAL A 212 10.85 -13.47 4.23
CA VAL A 212 10.62 -13.85 5.63
C VAL A 212 11.31 -15.18 5.90
N ASP A 213 12.29 -15.19 6.80
CA ASP A 213 12.97 -16.43 7.17
C ASP A 213 12.13 -17.32 8.10
N GLU A 214 12.61 -18.54 8.37
CA GLU A 214 11.94 -19.49 9.27
C GLU A 214 11.82 -19.00 10.73
N GLY A 215 12.66 -18.04 11.13
CA GLY A 215 12.63 -17.42 12.45
C GLY A 215 11.62 -16.27 12.56
N GLY A 216 10.96 -15.89 11.46
CA GLY A 216 10.05 -14.74 11.41
C GLY A 216 10.78 -13.39 11.30
N ASN A 217 12.06 -13.39 10.93
CA ASN A 217 12.77 -12.16 10.59
C ASN A 217 12.45 -11.78 9.15
N LEU A 218 12.18 -10.50 8.95
CA LEU A 218 11.86 -9.92 7.65
C LEU A 218 13.06 -9.12 7.16
N THR A 219 13.45 -9.37 5.91
CA THR A 219 14.41 -8.54 5.17
C THR A 219 13.86 -8.21 3.80
N GLY A 220 14.31 -7.11 3.20
CA GLY A 220 13.84 -6.76 1.87
C GLY A 220 14.37 -5.43 1.38
N SER A 221 13.93 -5.04 0.20
CA SER A 221 14.30 -3.78 -0.42
C SER A 221 13.13 -3.17 -1.19
N VAL A 222 13.19 -1.86 -1.37
CA VAL A 222 12.28 -1.09 -2.22
C VAL A 222 13.14 -0.30 -3.18
N ASP A 223 12.84 -0.40 -4.47
CA ASP A 223 13.47 0.39 -5.52
C ASP A 223 12.42 0.74 -6.57
N ILE A 224 11.84 1.94 -6.42
CA ILE A 224 10.72 2.41 -7.22
C ILE A 224 10.99 3.80 -7.79
N MET A 225 10.44 4.06 -8.96
CA MET A 225 10.36 5.40 -9.53
C MET A 225 8.96 5.96 -9.28
N GLY A 226 8.89 7.16 -8.70
CA GLY A 226 7.65 7.88 -8.48
C GLY A 226 7.48 9.06 -9.42
N TYR A 227 6.23 9.42 -9.70
CA TYR A 227 5.85 10.61 -10.45
C TYR A 227 4.95 11.52 -9.61
N GLY A 228 5.32 12.80 -9.48
CA GLY A 228 4.60 13.79 -8.68
C GLY A 228 3.83 14.83 -9.49
N GLY A 229 3.65 14.62 -10.80
CA GLY A 229 2.97 15.59 -11.67
C GLY A 229 3.86 16.73 -12.17
N ALA A 230 3.23 17.73 -12.81
CA ALA A 230 3.89 18.81 -13.54
C ALA A 230 4.82 19.71 -12.68
N GLY A 231 4.65 19.72 -11.36
CA GLY A 231 5.47 20.54 -10.44
C GLY A 231 6.64 19.80 -9.79
N PHE A 232 6.63 18.46 -9.80
CA PHE A 232 7.58 17.64 -9.02
C PHE A 232 8.38 16.65 -9.87
N GLY A 233 7.90 16.31 -11.07
CA GLY A 233 8.62 15.41 -11.99
C GLY A 233 8.72 13.98 -11.48
N GLN A 234 9.83 13.32 -11.80
CA GLN A 234 10.12 11.94 -11.37
C GLN A 234 11.20 11.91 -10.29
N ILE A 235 11.07 10.96 -9.35
CA ILE A 235 12.05 10.78 -8.27
C ILE A 235 12.16 9.30 -7.91
N ARG A 236 13.36 8.85 -7.55
CA ARG A 236 13.60 7.47 -7.12
C ARG A 236 13.46 7.35 -5.60
N TYR A 237 12.85 6.26 -5.15
CA TYR A 237 12.87 5.81 -3.76
C TYR A 237 13.64 4.50 -3.72
N GLN A 238 14.74 4.46 -2.95
CA GLN A 238 15.56 3.28 -2.79
C GLN A 238 15.82 3.03 -1.30
N ALA A 239 15.46 1.86 -0.78
CA ALA A 239 15.63 1.54 0.64
C ALA A 239 15.80 0.05 0.90
N GLU A 240 16.44 -0.25 2.02
CA GLU A 240 16.48 -1.56 2.65
C GLU A 240 15.47 -1.62 3.80
N ILE A 241 14.87 -2.78 3.99
CA ILE A 241 13.87 -3.08 5.02
C ILE A 241 14.40 -4.24 5.86
N SER A 242 14.34 -4.08 7.17
CA SER A 242 14.65 -5.15 8.12
C SER A 242 13.72 -5.08 9.32
N GLY A 243 13.22 -6.20 9.81
CA GLY A 243 12.31 -6.23 10.94
C GLY A 243 12.02 -7.62 11.46
N ASN A 244 11.10 -7.70 12.42
CA ASN A 244 10.70 -8.95 13.05
C ASN A 244 9.18 -9.02 13.15
N ARG A 245 8.66 -10.24 13.20
CA ARG A 245 7.23 -10.50 13.39
C ARG A 245 6.76 -10.00 14.76
N VAL A 246 5.52 -9.51 14.82
CA VAL A 246 4.81 -9.12 16.06
C VAL A 246 3.65 -10.04 16.40
#